data_AF-A0A517ZE90-F1
#
_entry.id   AF-A0A517ZE90-F1
#
_cell.length_a   1.000
_cell.length_b   1.000
_cell.length_c   1.000
_cell.angle_alpha   90.00
_cell.angle_beta   90.00
_cell.angle_gamma   90.00
#
_symmetry.space_group_name_H-M   'P 1'
#
loop_
_entity.id
_entity.type
_entity.pdbx_description
1 polymer ?
#
loop_
_entity_poly.entity_id
_entity_poly.type
_entity_poly.pdbx_seq_one_letter_code
_entity_poly.pdbx_strand_id
1 'polypeptide(L)' 'MATAEVRKQISFFLPLSDWKALRDEAARQRVPITALCRRWIDPELVRIRSSAPQSAENTSRH' A
#
# COMPACT_ATOMS: atom_id res chain seq x y z
N MET A 1 -12.29 -18.83 9.46
CA MET A 1 -12.16 -17.69 10.39
C MET A 1 -11.23 -16.69 9.74
N ALA A 2 -11.65 -15.44 9.54
CA ALA A 2 -10.80 -14.42 8.93
C ALA A 2 -9.67 -14.08 9.91
N THR A 3 -8.43 -14.41 9.56
CA THR A 3 -7.25 -13.93 10.27
C THR A 3 -7.27 -12.40 10.20
N ALA A 4 -7.48 -11.73 11.33
CA ALA A 4 -7.50 -10.28 11.39
C ALA A 4 -6.08 -9.76 11.16
N GLU A 5 -5.73 -9.47 9.89
CA GLU A 5 -4.45 -8.85 9.57
C GLU A 5 -4.33 -7.51 10.30
N VAL A 6 -3.24 -7.33 11.04
CA VAL A 6 -2.90 -6.04 11.65
C VAL A 6 -2.58 -5.05 10.54
N ARG A 7 -3.30 -3.92 10.52
CA ARG A 7 -3.12 -2.88 9.51
C ARG A 7 -2.39 -1.69 10.12
N LYS A 8 -1.41 -1.17 9.39
CA LYS A 8 -0.73 0.11 9.70
C LYS A 8 -1.16 1.16 8.68
N GLN A 9 -1.52 2.35 9.16
CA GLN A 9 -1.67 3.52 8.29
C GLN A 9 -0.29 4.08 7.95
N ILE A 10 -0.06 4.35 6.68
CA ILE A 10 1.14 5.01 6.18
C ILE A 10 0.80 6.39 5.64
N SER A 11 1.69 7.35 5.86
CA SER A 11 1.65 8.69 5.28
C SER A 11 2.93 8.89 4.48
N PHE A 12 2.81 9.45 3.27
CA PHE A 12 3.97 9.78 2.44
C PHE A 12 3.78 11.18 1.86
N PHE A 13 4.90 11.86 1.59
CA PHE A 13 4.92 13.20 1.02
C PHE A 13 5.02 13.12 -0.50
N LEU A 14 4.24 13.97 -1.18
CA LEU A 14 4.26 14.14 -2.63
C LEU A 14 4.38 15.62 -2.97
N PRO A 15 5.00 15.97 -4.12
CA PRO A 15 4.78 17.26 -4.74
C PRO A 15 3.27 17.54 -4.93
N LEU A 16 2.87 18.81 -4.84
CA LEU A 16 1.47 19.20 -5.02
C LEU A 16 0.92 18.82 -6.40
N SER A 17 1.77 18.86 -7.43
CA SER A 17 1.43 18.41 -8.79
C SER A 17 0.97 16.95 -8.81
N ASP A 18 1.71 16.09 -8.12
CA ASP A 18 1.50 14.64 -8.14
C ASP A 18 0.30 14.28 -7.29
N TRP A 19 0.15 14.94 -6.14
CA TRP A 19 -1.07 14.84 -5.33
C TRP A 19 -2.32 15.23 -6.14
N LYS A 20 -2.27 16.34 -6.89
CA LYS A 20 -3.38 16.79 -7.71
C LYS A 20 -3.71 15.76 -8.79
N ALA A 21 -2.70 15.29 -9.53
CA ALA A 21 -2.88 14.27 -10.55
C ALA A 21 -3.52 12.99 -9.99
N LEU A 22 -3.05 12.52 -8.83
CA LEU A 22 -3.58 11.35 -8.14
C LEU A 22 -5.06 11.56 -7.72
N ARG A 23 -5.38 12.75 -7.20
CA ARG A 23 -6.74 13.13 -6.80
C ARG A 23 -7.70 13.16 -7.98
N ASP A 24 -7.28 13.75 -9.09
CA ASP A 24 -8.08 13.89 -10.30
C ASP A 24 -8.34 12.52 -10.94
N GLU A 25 -7.36 11.62 -10.92
CA GLU A 25 -7.52 10.25 -11.40
C GLU A 25 -8.51 9.42 -10.55
N ALA A 26 -8.44 9.56 -9.22
CA ALA A 26 -9.40 8.92 -8.32
C ALA A 26 -10.83 9.41 -8.57
N ALA A 27 -10.99 10.73 -8.79
CA ALA A 27 -12.27 11.34 -9.13
C ALA A 27 -12.81 10.84 -10.49
N ARG A 28 -11.96 10.77 -11.51
CA ARG A 28 -12.30 10.26 -12.85
C ARG A 28 -12.83 8.82 -12.79
N GLN A 29 -12.24 7.99 -11.93
CA GLN A 29 -12.64 6.60 -11.73
C GLN A 29 -13.77 6.42 -10.70
N ARG A 30 -14.19 7.50 -10.02
CA ARG A 30 -15.20 7.48 -8.94
C ARG A 30 -14.85 6.52 -7.81
N VAL A 31 -13.58 6.49 -7.41
CA VAL A 31 -13.09 5.67 -6.30
C VAL A 31 -12.39 6.53 -5.25
N PRO A 32 -12.36 6.12 -3.97
CA PRO A 32 -11.51 6.76 -2.98
C PRO A 32 -10.04 6.71 -3.38
N ILE A 33 -9.30 7.79 -3.14
CA ILE A 33 -7.87 7.88 -3.47
C ILE A 33 -7.05 6.75 -2.83
N THR A 34 -7.42 6.32 -1.62
CA THR A 34 -6.78 5.20 -0.91
C THR A 34 -6.98 3.86 -1.61
N ALA A 35 -8.15 3.64 -2.22
CA ALA A 35 -8.44 2.44 -3.00
C ALA A 35 -7.63 2.43 -4.31
N LEU A 36 -7.49 3.60 -4.95
CA LEU A 36 -6.62 3.78 -6.11
C LEU A 36 -5.17 3.44 -5.77
N CYS A 37 -4.63 4.04 -4.70
CA CYS A 37 -3.26 3.77 -4.24
C CYS A 37 -3.05 2.28 -3.94
N ARG A 38 -3.99 1.65 -3.22
CA ARG A 38 -3.87 0.23 -2.87
C ARG A 38 -3.83 -0.66 -4.11
N ARG A 39 -4.74 -0.44 -5.06
CA ARG A 39 -4.78 -1.18 -6.32
C ARG A 39 -3.48 -1.05 -7.13
N TRP A 40 -2.81 0.09 -7.07
CA TRP A 40 -1.52 0.30 -7.75
C TRP A 40 -0.33 -0.28 -6.99
N ILE A 41 -0.36 -0.29 -5.65
CA ILE A 41 0.71 -0.80 -4.81
C ILE A 41 0.69 -2.34 -4.73
N ASP A 42 -0.51 -2.95 -4.73
CA ASP A 42 -0.68 -4.39 -4.52
C ASP A 42 0.19 -5.28 -5.44
N PRO A 43 0.32 -5.01 -6.76
CA PRO A 43 1.19 -5.82 -7.64
C PRO A 43 2.67 -5.77 -7.22
N GLU A 44 3.16 -4.61 -6.81
CA GLU A 44 4.54 -4.46 -6.35
C GLU A 44 4.75 -5.15 -5.00
N LEU A 45 3.76 -5.12 -4.10
CA LEU A 45 3.83 -5.88 -2.86
C LEU A 45 3.87 -7.39 -3.09
N VAL A 46 3.10 -7.89 -4.07
CA VAL A 46 3.16 -9.30 -4.47
C VAL A 46 4.58 -9.64 -4.94
N ARG A 47 5.15 -8.83 -5.84
CA ARG A 47 6.53 -9.03 -6.33
C ARG A 47 7.54 -9.03 -5.18
N ILE A 48 7.46 -8.05 -4.26
CA ILE A 48 8.36 -7.96 -3.10
C ILE A 48 8.27 -9.22 -2.23
N ARG A 49 7.06 -9.72 -1.96
CA ARG A 49 6.86 -10.94 -1.16
C ARG A 49 7.36 -12.20 -1.86
N SER A 50 7.25 -12.26 -3.18
CA SER A 50 7.75 -13.38 -3.99
C SER A 50 9.27 -13.37 -4.17
N SER A 51 9.89 -12.19 -4.16
CA SER A 51 11.34 -12.01 -4.31
C SER A 51 12.09 -12.00 -2.99
N ALA A 52 11.40 -11.79 -1.87
CA ALA A 52 12.01 -11.92 -0.56
C ALA A 52 12.31 -13.42 -0.30
N PRO A 53 13.58 -13.83 -0.09
CA PRO A 53 13.81 -15.03 0.70
C PRO A 53 13.09 -14.79 2.02
N GLN A 54 12.40 -15.79 2.57
CA GLN A 54 11.73 -15.69 3.86
C GLN A 54 12.76 -15.28 4.93
N SER A 55 13.01 -13.98 5.07
CA SER A 55 13.86 -13.42 6.09
C SER A 55 13.07 -13.64 7.37
N ALA A 56 13.52 -14.67 8.08
CA ALA A 56 13.19 -15.08 9.42
C ALA A 56 12.27 -14.08 10.13
N GLU A 57 11.10 -14.57 10.49
CA GLU A 57 10.42 -14.23 11.72
C GLU A 57 11.46 -14.19 12.86
N ASN A 58 12.07 -13.02 13.05
CA ASN A 58 13.05 -12.78 14.11
C ASN A 58 12.85 -11.36 14.64
N THR A 59 11.80 -11.21 15.44
CA THR A 59 11.92 -10.42 16.67
C THR A 59 11.23 -11.21 17.76
N SER A 60 11.98 -12.19 18.25
CA SER A 60 11.87 -12.68 19.60
C SER A 60 12.14 -11.51 20.56
N ARG A 61 11.24 -11.31 21.53
CA ARG A 61 11.47 -10.72 22.88
C ARG A 61 12.05 -9.29 22.97
N HIS A 62 11.25 -8.36 23.50
CA HIS A 62 11.37 -7.89 24.89
C HIS A 62 10.10 -7.16 25.35
#